data_AF-A0A7Y5K794-F1
#
_entry.id   AF-A0A7Y5K794-F1
#
_cell.length_a   1.000
_cell.length_b   1.000
_cell.length_c   1.000
_cell.angle_alpha   90.00
_cell.angle_beta   90.00
_cell.angle_gamma   90.00
#
_symmetry.space_group_name_H-M   'P 1'
#
loop_
_entity.id
_entity.type
_entity.pdbx_description
1 polymer ?
#
loop_
_entity_poly.entity_id
_entity_poly.type
_entity_poly.pdbx_seq_one_letter_code
_entity_poly.pdbx_strand_id
1 'polypeptide(L)' 'MNLKSLLINFLFTFVIAFIVAAIATLLWNLYQNGSATVDWATSLRTALILGVAFPLVDALRNKSRPKNVH' A
#
# COMPACT_ATOMS: atom_id res chain seq x y z
N MET A 1 -17.77 2.80 7.95
CA MET A 1 -16.63 2.07 8.54
C MET A 1 -16.22 2.78 9.80
N ASN A 2 -15.91 2.06 10.87
CA ASN A 2 -15.32 2.70 12.06
C ASN A 2 -13.93 3.24 11.68
N LEU A 3 -13.62 4.48 12.09
CA LEU A 3 -12.34 5.14 11.80
C LEU A 3 -11.13 4.29 12.24
N LYS A 4 -11.27 3.57 13.36
CA LYS A 4 -10.27 2.61 13.85
C LYS A 4 -9.95 1.51 12.83
N SER A 5 -10.96 0.94 12.18
CA SER A 5 -10.78 -0.13 11.19
C SER A 5 -10.12 0.39 9.91
N LEU A 6 -10.42 1.62 9.51
CA LEU A 6 -9.74 2.28 8.38
C LEU A 6 -8.26 2.52 8.68
N LEU A 7 -7.94 3.04 9.87
CA LEU A 7 -6.56 3.30 10.30
C LEU A 7 -5.74 2.00 10.39
N ILE A 8 -6.31 0.93 10.94
CA ILE A 8 -5.63 -0.37 11.03
C ILE A 8 -5.37 -0.94 9.64
N ASN A 9 -6.38 -0.95 8.76
CA ASN A 9 -6.21 -1.45 7.38
C ASN A 9 -5.18 -0.61 6.62
N PHE A 10 -5.24 0.71 6.73
CA PHE A 10 -4.25 1.62 6.17
C PHE A 10 -2.84 1.27 6.66
N LEU A 11 -2.65 1.11 7.98
CA LEU A 11 -1.33 0.86 8.56
C LEU A 11 -0.76 -0.48 8.11
N PHE A 12 -1.56 -1.55 8.10
CA PHE A 12 -1.12 -2.86 7.61
C PHE A 12 -0.74 -2.81 6.12
N THR A 13 -1.60 -2.23 5.27
CA THR A 13 -1.32 -2.10 3.85
C THR A 13 -0.09 -1.23 3.59
N PHE A 14 0.06 -0.12 4.33
CA PHE A 14 1.20 0.76 4.26
C PHE A 14 2.50 0.03 4.58
N VAL A 15 2.58 -0.67 5.71
CA VAL A 15 3.80 -1.37 6.13
C VAL A 15 4.19 -2.45 5.12
N ILE A 16 3.24 -3.25 4.63
CA ILE A 16 3.50 -4.28 3.63
C ILE A 16 4.00 -3.64 2.31
N ALA A 17 3.29 -2.63 1.81
CA ALA A 17 3.66 -1.94 0.58
C ALA A 17 5.04 -1.27 0.70
N PHE A 18 5.36 -0.72 1.87
CA PHE A 18 6.66 -0.11 2.15
C PHE A 18 7.79 -1.12 2.11
N ILE A 19 7.62 -2.27 2.76
CA ILE A 19 8.61 -3.35 2.75
C ILE A 19 8.81 -3.87 1.32
N VAL A 20 7.72 -4.11 0.58
CA VAL A 20 7.80 -4.57 -0.81
C VAL A 20 8.53 -3.55 -1.69
N ALA A 21 8.22 -2.26 -1.56
CA ALA A 21 8.88 -1.22 -2.34
C ALA A 21 10.36 -1.05 -1.94
N ALA A 22 10.69 -1.17 -0.65
CA ALA A 22 12.07 -1.13 -0.17
C ALA A 22 12.89 -2.29 -0.75
N ILE A 23 12.35 -3.51 -0.76
CA ILE A 23 12.99 -4.68 -1.37
C ILE A 23 13.11 -4.50 -2.89
N ALA A 24 12.05 -4.03 -3.55
CA ALA A 24 12.06 -3.80 -4.99
C ALA A 24 13.11 -2.77 -5.41
N THR A 25 13.20 -1.65 -4.69
CA THR A 25 14.21 -0.61 -4.97
C THR A 25 15.62 -1.08 -4.66
N LEU A 26 15.82 -1.86 -3.59
CA LEU A 26 17.09 -2.48 -3.28
C LEU A 26 17.55 -3.41 -4.40
N LEU A 27 16.68 -4.33 -4.84
CA LEU A 27 16.98 -5.28 -5.91
C LEU A 27 17.26 -4.56 -7.23
N TRP A 28 16.47 -3.54 -7.53
CA TRP A 28 16.65 -2.72 -8.73
C TRP A 28 17.99 -1.99 -8.72
N ASN A 29 18.36 -1.36 -7.61
CA ASN A 29 19.63 -0.66 -7.46
C ASN A 29 20.83 -1.62 -7.46
N LEU A 30 20.66 -2.82 -6.91
CA LEU A 30 21.68 -3.87 -6.96
C LEU A 30 21.90 -4.34 -8.41
N TYR A 31 20.83 -4.49 -9.19
CA TYR A 31 20.93 -4.89 -10.60
C TYR A 31 21.55 -3.79 -11.47
N GLN A 32 21.10 -2.54 -11.32
CA GLN A 32 21.54 -1.43 -12.18
C GLN A 32 22.91 -0.88 -11.81
N ASN A 33 23.18 -0.69 -10.52
CA ASN A 33 24.36 0.03 -10.03
C ASN A 33 25.35 -0.87 -9.28
N GLY A 34 25.04 -2.17 -9.10
CA GLY A 34 25.85 -3.08 -8.30
C GLY A 34 25.87 -2.75 -6.80
N SER A 35 25.01 -1.84 -6.34
CA SER A 35 24.99 -1.33 -4.96
C SER A 35 23.68 -1.68 -4.27
N ALA A 36 23.77 -2.32 -3.11
CA ALA A 36 22.62 -2.66 -2.27
C ALA A 36 22.12 -1.42 -1.50
N THR A 37 21.49 -0.48 -2.21
CA THR A 37 20.93 0.75 -1.63
C THR A 37 19.42 0.78 -1.79
N VAL A 38 18.71 1.08 -0.69
CA VAL A 38 17.25 1.26 -0.69
C VAL A 38 16.92 2.69 -1.08
N ASP A 39 16.01 2.89 -2.02
CA ASP A 39 15.42 4.21 -2.26
C ASP A 39 14.22 4.42 -1.32
N TRP A 40 14.50 5.07 -0.18
CA TRP A 40 13.51 5.39 0.83
C TRP A 40 12.43 6.35 0.33
N ALA A 41 12.77 7.30 -0.55
CA ALA A 41 11.82 8.29 -1.04
C ALA A 41 10.78 7.64 -1.96
N THR A 42 11.24 6.81 -2.89
CA THR A 42 10.35 6.05 -3.79
C THR A 42 9.52 5.04 -3.00
N SER A 43 10.12 4.38 -2.01
CA SER A 43 9.43 3.38 -1.18
C SER A 43 8.34 4.02 -0.29
N LEU A 44 8.63 5.17 0.35
CA LEU A 44 7.65 5.91 1.15
C LEU A 44 6.48 6.42 0.29
N ARG A 45 6.76 7.02 -0.86
CA ARG A 45 5.71 7.52 -1.77
C ARG A 45 4.79 6.39 -2.24
N THR A 46 5.38 5.27 -2.65
CA THR A 46 4.62 4.10 -3.13
C THR A 46 3.74 3.53 -2.02
N ALA A 47 4.29 3.38 -0.81
CA ALA A 47 3.55 2.89 0.34
C ALA A 47 2.41 3.82 0.74
N LEU A 48 2.62 5.14 0.72
CA LEU A 48 1.56 6.12 1.01
C LEU A 48 0.42 6.03 0.00
N ILE A 49 0.74 5.99 -1.30
CA ILE A 49 -0.26 5.90 -2.37
C ILE A 49 -1.08 4.62 -2.21
N LEU A 50 -0.42 3.47 -2.06
CA LEU A 50 -1.11 2.19 -1.92
C LEU A 50 -1.88 2.07 -0.61
N GLY A 51 -1.31 2.55 0.50
CA GLY A 51 -1.94 2.58 1.81
C GLY A 51 -3.26 3.35 1.78
N VAL A 52 -3.35 4.46 1.05
CA VAL A 52 -4.60 5.22 0.87
C VAL A 52 -5.51 4.60 -0.18
N ALA A 53 -4.96 4.19 -1.33
CA ALA A 53 -5.74 3.71 -2.47
C ALA A 53 -6.53 2.42 -2.15
N PHE A 54 -5.93 1.46 -1.47
CA PHE A 54 -6.58 0.18 -1.11
C PHE A 54 -7.88 0.35 -0.30
N PRO A 55 -7.88 1.06 0.85
CA PRO A 55 -9.10 1.26 1.62
C PRO A 55 -10.14 2.10 0.86
N LEU A 56 -9.72 3.01 -0.02
CA LEU A 56 -10.62 3.74 -0.91
C LEU A 56 -11.31 2.82 -1.92
N VAL A 57 -10.54 1.95 -2.59
CA VAL A 57 -11.08 0.96 -3.54
C VAL A 57 -12.06 0.02 -2.83
N ASP A 58 -11.74 -0.43 -1.61
CA ASP A 58 -12.60 -1.33 -0.85
C ASP A 58 -13.89 -0.62 -0.37
N ALA A 59 -13.80 0.65 0.04
CA ALA A 59 -14.95 1.49 0.34
C ALA A 59 -15.85 1.70 -0.89
N LEU A 60 -15.26 1.94 -2.06
CA LEU A 60 -16.00 2.09 -3.31
C LEU A 60 -16.70 0.78 -3.71
N ARG A 61 -16.00 -0.35 -3.57
CA ARG A 61 -16.51 -1.69 -3.90
C ARG A 61 -17.68 -2.10 -2.99
N ASN A 62 -17.63 -1.75 -1.71
CA ASN A 62 -18.73 -1.99 -0.77
C ASN A 62 -19.97 -1.14 -1.05
N LYS A 63 -19.81 0.06 -1.62
CA LYS A 63 -20.94 0.91 -2.04
C LYS A 63 -21.68 0.33 -3.26
N SER A 64 -20.96 -0.36 -4.15
CA SER A 64 -21.50 -0.91 -5.41
C SER A 64 -22.16 -2.28 -5.26
N ARG A 65 -22.13 -2.92 -4.08
CA ARG A 65 -22.87 -4.16 -3.84
C ARG A 65 -24.36 -3.85 -3.71
N PRO A 66 -25.25 -4.40 -4.56
CA PRO A 66 -26.68 -4.30 -4.34
C PRO A 66 -27.00 -4.93 -2.98
N LYS A 67 -27.71 -4.20 -2.12
CA LYS A 67 -28.33 -4.80 -0.94
C LYS A 67 -29.40 -5.73 -1.46
N ASN A 68 -29.11 -7.03 -1.49
CA ASN A 68 -30.15 -8.04 -1.65
C ASN A 68 -31.02 -7.95 -0.38
N VAL A 69 -32.14 -7.26 -0.51
CA VAL A 69 -33.21 -7.25 0.50
C VAL A 69 -33.94 -8.58 0.33
N HIS A 70 -33.72 -9.49 1.28
CA HIS A 70 -34.57 -10.65 1.51
C HIS A 70 -35.38 -10.41 2.78
#